data_AF-U4V8D1-F1
#
_entry.id   AF-U4V8D1-F1
#
_cell.length_a   1.000
_cell.length_b   1.000
_cell.length_c   1.000
_cell.angle_alpha   90.00
_cell.angle_beta   90.00
_cell.angle_gamma   90.00
#
_symmetry.space_group_name_H-M   'P 1'
#
loop_
_entity.id
_entity.type
_entity.pdbx_description
1 polymer ?
#
loop_
_entity_poly.entity_id
_entity_poly.type
_entity_poly.pdbx_seq_one_letter_code
_entity_poly.pdbx_strand_id
1 'polypeptide(L)'
;MFPPVPNPSVQPQQPRFGDKDLIRRSASNVTPPAERQTEVAKLIDVSKCIGCKACQSACAEWNDTHEEVGINVGVYDNPHDLTPDTFTLMRFTEWDNPDTGNLEWLIRKDGCMHCEDPAVSRPARRPVQSCNSRNRCSYRG
;
A
#
# COMPACT_ATOMS: atom_id res chain seq x y z
N MET A 1 -7.69 -3.09 -32.07
CA MET A 1 -7.43 -1.81 -31.39
C MET A 1 -8.55 -1.61 -30.39
N PHE A 2 -8.27 -1.63 -29.08
CA PHE A 2 -9.30 -1.27 -28.11
C PHE A 2 -9.52 0.25 -28.16
N PRO A 3 -10.77 0.74 -28.16
CA PRO A 3 -11.03 2.17 -28.08
C PRO A 3 -10.47 2.73 -26.77
N PRO A 4 -9.96 3.97 -26.75
CA PRO A 4 -9.49 4.59 -25.52
C PRO A 4 -10.66 4.68 -24.53
N VAL A 5 -10.38 4.30 -23.29
CA VAL A 5 -11.35 4.45 -22.20
C VAL A 5 -11.65 5.94 -22.06
N PRO A 6 -12.92 6.37 -21.98
CA PRO A 6 -13.27 7.77 -21.79
C PRO A 6 -12.63 8.30 -20.51
N ASN A 7 -12.14 9.54 -20.54
CA ASN A 7 -11.68 10.21 -19.33
C ASN A 7 -12.82 10.26 -18.29
N PRO A 8 -12.53 10.00 -17.01
CA PRO A 8 -13.54 10.10 -15.97
C PRO A 8 -14.09 11.52 -15.88
N SER A 9 -15.38 11.65 -15.55
CA SER A 9 -16.03 12.96 -15.40
C SER A 9 -15.48 13.71 -14.20
N VAL A 10 -15.20 15.01 -14.36
CA VAL A 10 -14.84 15.93 -13.25
C VAL A 10 -16.04 16.36 -12.41
N GLN A 11 -17.23 15.84 -12.69
CA GLN A 11 -18.43 16.16 -11.94
C GLN A 11 -18.37 15.48 -10.56
N PRO A 12 -18.74 16.18 -9.47
CA PRO A 12 -18.82 15.57 -8.15
C PRO A 12 -19.87 14.45 -8.16
N GLN A 13 -19.42 13.21 -8.10
CA GLN A 13 -20.29 12.05 -7.88
C GLN A 13 -20.52 11.87 -6.38
N GLN A 14 -21.73 11.45 -6.00
CA GLN A 14 -21.96 11.05 -4.63
C GLN A 14 -21.08 9.84 -4.27
N PRO A 15 -20.56 9.78 -3.02
CA PRO A 15 -19.79 8.63 -2.58
C PRO A 15 -20.65 7.38 -2.71
N ARG A 16 -20.15 6.38 -3.45
CA ARG A 16 -20.83 5.10 -3.59
C ARG A 16 -20.87 4.30 -2.28
N PHE A 17 -20.01 4.67 -1.33
CA PHE A 17 -19.81 3.99 -0.06
C PHE A 17 -19.93 5.00 1.09
N GLY A 18 -20.57 4.59 2.19
CA GLY A 18 -20.71 5.37 3.42
C GLY A 18 -20.16 4.64 4.65
N ASP A 19 -20.41 5.18 5.85
CA ASP A 19 -19.87 4.61 7.10
C ASP A 19 -20.34 3.17 7.38
N LYS A 20 -21.50 2.79 6.85
CA LYS A 20 -22.05 1.43 6.96
C LYS A 20 -21.36 0.41 6.03
N ASP A 21 -20.51 0.86 5.11
CA ASP A 21 -19.72 0.00 4.22
C ASP A 21 -18.30 -0.24 4.76
N LEU A 22 -17.95 0.37 5.90
CA LEU A 22 -16.63 0.25 6.52
C LEU A 22 -16.44 -1.12 7.18
N ILE A 23 -15.96 -2.10 6.42
CA ILE A 23 -15.70 -3.48 6.92
C ILE A 23 -14.71 -3.51 8.08
N ARG A 24 -13.64 -2.71 7.98
CA ARG A 24 -12.58 -2.65 8.98
C ARG A 24 -11.83 -1.33 8.84
N ARG A 25 -11.87 -0.48 9.87
CA ARG A 25 -10.91 0.61 10.03
C ARG A 25 -9.94 0.24 11.15
N SER A 26 -8.64 0.34 10.86
CA SER A 26 -7.57 0.15 11.86
C SER A 26 -7.84 1.05 13.08
N ALA A 27 -7.67 0.49 14.28
CA ALA A 27 -7.86 1.23 15.54
C ALA A 27 -9.21 1.98 15.68
N SER A 28 -10.28 1.48 15.05
CA SER A 28 -11.62 2.07 15.17
C SER A 28 -12.53 1.28 16.11
N ASN A 29 -13.49 1.98 16.72
CA ASN A 29 -14.56 1.40 17.55
C ASN A 29 -15.86 1.15 16.74
N VAL A 30 -15.79 1.18 15.41
CA VAL A 30 -16.98 1.04 14.56
C VAL A 30 -17.40 -0.43 14.51
N THR A 31 -18.68 -0.71 14.76
CA THR A 31 -19.25 -2.05 14.64
C THR A 31 -19.07 -2.56 13.21
N PRO A 32 -18.50 -3.76 13.00
CA PRO A 32 -18.35 -4.32 11.67
C PRO A 32 -19.71 -4.38 10.94
N PRO A 33 -19.76 -4.07 9.65
CA PRO A 33 -20.99 -4.00 8.90
C PRO A 33 -21.63 -5.39 8.77
N ALA A 34 -22.96 -5.39 8.70
CA ALA A 34 -23.78 -6.60 8.65
C ALA A 34 -23.58 -7.42 7.35
N GLU A 35 -23.08 -6.80 6.29
CA GLU A 35 -22.82 -7.43 5.00
C GLU A 35 -21.33 -7.33 4.61
N ARG A 36 -20.75 -8.46 4.20
CA ARG A 36 -19.36 -8.58 3.76
C ARG A 36 -19.29 -8.17 2.29
N GLN A 37 -18.63 -7.06 1.97
CA GLN A 37 -18.36 -6.69 0.58
C GLN A 37 -17.41 -7.70 -0.09
N THR A 38 -17.37 -7.70 -1.42
CA THR A 38 -16.45 -8.53 -2.19
C THR A 38 -14.99 -8.19 -1.84
N GLU A 39 -14.20 -9.22 -1.54
CA GLU A 39 -12.77 -9.06 -1.25
C GLU A 39 -12.03 -8.56 -2.51
N VAL A 40 -11.14 -7.60 -2.32
CA VAL A 40 -10.32 -7.01 -3.39
C VAL A 40 -8.85 -7.15 -3.06
N ALA A 41 -8.02 -7.24 -4.09
CA ALA A 41 -6.57 -7.32 -3.96
C ALA A 41 -5.89 -6.37 -4.95
N LYS A 42 -4.67 -5.94 -4.60
CA LYS A 42 -3.80 -5.15 -5.46
C LYS A 42 -2.54 -5.95 -5.76
N LEU A 43 -2.36 -6.32 -7.03
CA LEU A 43 -1.14 -6.99 -7.51
C LEU A 43 -0.13 -5.95 -7.98
N ILE A 44 1.09 -6.04 -7.49
CA ILE A 44 2.23 -5.23 -7.92
C ILE A 44 3.26 -6.19 -8.52
N ASP A 45 3.34 -6.23 -9.84
CA ASP A 45 4.32 -7.03 -10.58
C ASP A 45 5.64 -6.24 -10.68
N VAL A 46 6.60 -6.56 -9.80
CA VAL A 46 7.90 -5.85 -9.74
C VAL A 46 8.76 -6.10 -10.97
N SER A 47 8.55 -7.18 -11.72
CA SER A 47 9.32 -7.48 -12.94
C SER A 47 9.03 -6.50 -14.09
N LYS A 48 7.90 -5.78 -14.02
CA LYS A 48 7.49 -4.76 -15.00
C LYS A 48 7.55 -3.34 -14.44
N CYS A 49 7.96 -3.20 -13.19
CA CYS A 49 8.09 -1.91 -12.55
C CYS A 49 9.32 -1.18 -13.11
N ILE A 50 9.12 0.04 -13.61
CA ILE A 50 10.20 0.88 -14.17
C ILE A 50 10.65 2.01 -13.24
N GLY A 51 10.15 2.04 -11.99
CA GLY A 51 10.57 3.06 -11.01
C GLY A 51 10.13 4.50 -11.32
N CYS A 52 9.12 4.71 -12.18
CA CYS A 52 8.71 6.05 -12.63
C CYS A 52 8.11 6.97 -11.55
N LYS A 53 7.83 6.45 -10.35
CA LYS A 53 7.19 7.16 -9.22
C LYS A 53 5.79 7.73 -9.50
N ALA A 54 5.18 7.47 -10.66
CA ALA A 54 3.83 7.95 -10.98
C ALA A 54 2.77 7.48 -9.96
N CYS A 55 2.95 6.29 -9.37
CA CYS A 55 2.07 5.80 -8.32
C CYS A 55 2.18 6.58 -6.99
N GLN A 56 3.32 7.24 -6.72
CA GLN A 56 3.44 8.14 -5.58
C GLN A 56 2.66 9.42 -5.84
N SER A 57 2.89 10.07 -6.99
CA SER A 57 2.19 11.30 -7.38
C SER A 57 0.68 11.11 -7.45
N ALA A 58 0.21 10.02 -8.06
CA ALA A 58 -1.22 9.73 -8.13
C ALA A 58 -1.85 9.46 -6.74
N CYS A 59 -1.08 8.85 -5.83
CA CYS A 59 -1.54 8.61 -4.46
C CYS A 59 -1.66 9.93 -3.68
N ALA A 60 -0.66 10.80 -3.79
CA ALA A 60 -0.68 12.10 -3.13
C ALA A 60 -1.83 12.97 -3.66
N GLU A 61 -1.96 13.08 -4.98
CA GLU A 61 -3.04 13.84 -5.64
C GLU A 61 -4.44 13.36 -5.22
N TRP A 62 -4.66 12.04 -5.22
CA TRP A 62 -5.96 11.48 -4.87
C TRP A 62 -6.31 11.66 -3.39
N ASN A 63 -5.32 11.63 -2.49
CA ASN A 63 -5.53 11.75 -1.05
C ASN A 63 -5.32 13.18 -0.52
N ASP A 64 -5.03 14.13 -1.41
CA ASP A 64 -4.73 15.53 -1.07
C ASP A 64 -3.61 15.67 -0.04
N THR A 65 -2.61 14.78 -0.11
CA THR A 65 -1.47 14.80 0.82
C THR A 65 -0.29 15.56 0.24
N HIS A 66 0.44 16.24 1.14
CA HIS A 66 1.53 17.13 0.77
C HIS A 66 2.74 16.85 1.65
N GLU A 67 3.79 16.30 1.04
CA GLU A 67 5.08 16.12 1.70
C GLU A 67 5.99 17.32 1.40
N GLU A 68 6.84 17.67 2.36
CA GLU A 68 7.87 18.69 2.17
C GLU A 68 8.88 18.29 1.07
N VAL A 69 9.48 19.28 0.42
CA VAL A 69 10.52 19.04 -0.58
C VAL A 69 11.76 18.48 0.10
N GLY A 70 12.03 17.18 -0.12
CA GLY A 70 13.17 16.48 0.44
C GLY A 70 14.52 16.85 -0.18
N ILE A 71 15.58 16.24 0.36
CA ILE A 71 16.96 16.37 -0.14
C ILE A 71 17.42 15.07 -0.79
N ASN A 72 18.43 15.16 -1.66
CA ASN A 72 19.08 13.95 -2.19
C ASN A 72 20.27 13.58 -1.29
N VAL A 73 20.30 12.32 -0.82
CA VAL A 73 21.35 11.77 0.05
C VAL A 73 22.22 10.70 -0.63
N GLY A 74 22.23 10.67 -1.97
CA GLY A 74 22.98 9.70 -2.76
C GLY A 74 22.18 8.46 -3.18
N VAL A 75 20.86 8.45 -2.94
CA VAL A 75 19.95 7.39 -3.38
C VAL A 75 18.74 7.98 -4.11
N TYR A 76 18.09 7.16 -4.94
CA TYR A 76 16.91 7.58 -5.70
C TYR A 76 15.63 7.64 -4.86
N ASP A 77 15.60 7.00 -3.70
CA ASP A 77 14.50 7.02 -2.74
C ASP A 77 14.25 8.46 -2.26
N ASN A 78 13.07 8.99 -2.60
CA ASN A 78 12.59 10.29 -2.10
C ASN A 78 11.06 10.33 -2.20
N PRO A 79 10.32 10.59 -1.11
CA PRO A 79 10.77 10.75 0.29
C PRO A 79 11.58 9.56 0.83
N HIS A 80 12.36 9.74 1.90
CA HIS A 80 13.25 8.67 2.38
C HIS A 80 12.52 7.52 3.08
N ASP A 81 11.32 7.77 3.60
CA ASP A 81 10.47 6.74 4.20
C ASP A 81 8.98 7.08 4.04
N LEU A 82 8.12 6.14 4.44
CA LEU A 82 6.69 6.40 4.60
C LEU A 82 6.46 7.38 5.75
N THR A 83 5.54 8.31 5.55
CA THR A 83 5.17 9.35 6.52
C THR A 83 3.64 9.43 6.61
N PRO A 84 3.08 10.24 7.52
CA PRO A 84 1.65 10.55 7.51
C PRO A 84 1.15 11.20 6.20
N ASP A 85 2.03 11.77 5.39
CA ASP A 85 1.68 12.41 4.11
C ASP A 85 2.14 11.60 2.88
N THR A 86 2.96 10.55 3.10
CA THR A 86 3.47 9.65 2.07
C THR A 86 3.05 8.21 2.35
N PHE A 87 1.88 7.81 1.82
CA PHE A 87 1.30 6.47 2.01
C PHE A 87 1.92 5.37 1.14
N THR A 88 2.63 5.76 0.09
CA THR A 88 3.33 4.83 -0.78
C THR A 88 4.62 5.43 -1.27
N LEU A 89 5.66 4.60 -1.34
CA LEU A 89 7.00 5.01 -1.67
C LEU A 89 7.63 4.00 -2.64
N MET A 90 8.36 4.47 -3.64
CA MET A 90 9.24 3.61 -4.44
C MET A 90 10.58 3.46 -3.73
N ARG A 91 11.00 2.21 -3.54
CA ARG A 91 12.31 1.85 -2.99
C ARG A 91 13.19 1.26 -4.07
N PHE A 92 14.45 1.68 -4.07
CA PHE A 92 15.46 1.27 -5.03
C PHE A 92 16.60 0.57 -4.29
N THR A 93 16.97 -0.63 -4.74
CA THR A 93 18.10 -1.37 -4.17
C THR A 93 18.98 -1.87 -5.30
N GLU A 94 20.21 -1.40 -5.34
CA GLU A 94 21.25 -1.94 -6.21
C GLU A 94 21.77 -3.23 -5.59
N TRP A 95 21.75 -4.32 -6.35
CA TRP A 95 22.13 -5.65 -5.88
C TRP A 95 23.08 -6.30 -6.87
N ASP A 96 24.29 -6.58 -6.42
CA ASP A 96 25.23 -7.40 -7.18
C ASP A 96 24.84 -8.87 -7.02
N ASN A 97 24.23 -9.45 -8.05
CA ASN A 97 23.74 -10.82 -7.99
C ASN A 97 24.93 -11.80 -8.03
N PRO A 98 25.19 -12.57 -6.95
CA PRO A 98 26.35 -13.47 -6.89
C PRO A 98 26.22 -14.67 -7.84
N ASP A 99 25.00 -15.04 -8.23
CA ASP A 99 24.74 -16.21 -9.08
C ASP A 99 24.91 -15.86 -10.57
N THR A 100 24.55 -14.65 -10.97
CA THR A 100 24.64 -14.21 -12.37
C THR A 100 25.82 -13.28 -12.66
N GLY A 101 26.41 -12.68 -11.62
CA GLY A 101 27.46 -11.67 -11.75
C GLY A 101 26.97 -10.32 -12.29
N ASN A 102 25.65 -10.13 -12.44
CA ASN A 102 25.07 -8.90 -12.97
C ASN A 102 24.66 -7.95 -11.83
N LEU A 103 24.76 -6.65 -12.11
CA LEU A 103 24.10 -5.63 -11.31
C LEU A 103 22.59 -5.67 -11.61
N GLU A 104 21.80 -5.94 -10.58
CA GLU A 104 20.35 -5.89 -10.63
C GLU A 104 19.85 -4.64 -9.90
N TRP A 105 18.91 -3.93 -10.53
CA TRP A 105 18.24 -2.82 -9.88
C TRP A 105 16.86 -3.26 -9.40
N LEU A 106 16.76 -3.57 -8.12
CA LEU A 106 15.54 -4.08 -7.50
C LEU A 106 14.65 -2.92 -7.10
N ILE A 107 13.52 -2.78 -7.80
CA ILE A 107 12.59 -1.66 -7.63
C ILE A 107 11.27 -2.17 -7.09
N ARG A 108 10.87 -1.67 -5.92
CA ARG A 108 9.64 -2.11 -5.24
C ARG A 108 8.79 -0.93 -4.80
N LYS A 109 7.49 -1.00 -5.08
CA LYS A 109 6.49 -0.12 -4.47
C LYS A 109 6.21 -0.60 -3.05
N ASP A 110 6.42 0.29 -2.09
CA ASP A 110 6.16 0.08 -0.67
C ASP A 110 4.89 0.80 -0.21
N GLY A 111 4.25 0.27 0.83
CA GLY A 111 2.99 0.77 1.39
C GLY A 111 2.24 -0.32 2.16
N CYS A 112 1.04 0.01 2.67
CA CYS A 112 0.24 -0.96 3.41
C CYS A 112 -0.10 -2.21 2.58
N MET A 113 0.09 -3.39 3.16
CA MET A 113 -0.19 -4.68 2.53
C MET A 113 -1.66 -5.13 2.67
N HIS A 114 -2.49 -4.40 3.44
CA HIS A 114 -3.88 -4.75 3.72
C HIS A 114 -4.06 -6.21 4.13
N CYS A 115 -3.30 -6.65 5.14
CA CYS A 115 -3.28 -8.02 5.63
C CYS A 115 -4.68 -8.50 6.04
N GLU A 116 -5.01 -9.76 5.74
CA GLU A 116 -6.23 -10.44 6.20
C GLU A 116 -6.38 -10.40 7.73
N ASP A 117 -5.25 -10.57 8.44
CA ASP A 117 -5.15 -10.40 9.90
C ASP A 117 -4.12 -9.31 10.25
N PRO A 118 -4.52 -8.03 10.31
CA PRO A 118 -3.61 -6.92 10.56
C PRO A 118 -3.31 -6.78 12.06
N ALA A 119 -2.04 -6.93 12.43
CA ALA A 119 -1.56 -6.68 13.79
C ALA A 119 -1.90 -5.25 14.28
N VAL A 120 -1.90 -4.26 13.38
CA VAL A 120 -2.23 -2.85 13.69
C VAL A 120 -3.71 -2.61 14.03
N SER A 121 -4.62 -3.49 13.58
CA SER A 121 -6.05 -3.41 13.91
C SER A 121 -6.39 -4.04 15.26
N ARG A 122 -5.41 -4.74 15.86
CA ARG A 122 -5.59 -5.55 17.05
C ARG A 122 -5.36 -4.67 18.28
N PRO A 123 -6.28 -4.67 19.27
CA PRO A 123 -6.00 -3.99 20.53
C PRO A 123 -4.71 -4.56 21.12
N ALA A 124 -3.85 -3.67 21.65
CA ALA A 124 -2.48 -3.95 22.12
C ALA A 124 -2.33 -5.06 23.20
N ARG A 125 -3.41 -5.77 23.56
CA ARG A 125 -3.49 -6.75 24.64
C ARG A 125 -3.28 -8.21 24.22
N ARG A 126 -3.03 -8.53 22.94
CA ARG A 126 -2.89 -9.94 22.52
C ARG A 126 -1.63 -10.20 21.69
N PRO A 127 -0.51 -10.59 22.35
CA PRO A 127 0.74 -10.90 21.65
C PRO A 127 0.58 -12.09 20.68
N VAL A 128 1.23 -12.00 19.52
CA VAL A 128 1.31 -13.06 18.51
C VAL A 128 2.08 -14.23 19.10
N GLN A 129 1.49 -15.43 19.09
CA GLN A 129 2.14 -16.64 19.62
C GLN A 129 2.89 -17.42 18.53
N SER A 130 2.35 -17.47 17.31
CA SER A 130 3.02 -18.03 16.13
C SER A 130 2.33 -17.54 14.86
N CYS A 131 3.02 -17.49 13.72
CA CYS A 131 2.42 -17.18 12.42
C CYS A 131 2.80 -18.24 11.39
N ASN A 132 1.83 -18.75 10.63
CA ASN A 132 2.08 -19.77 9.61
C ASN A 132 2.55 -19.15 8.29
N SER A 133 2.96 -19.99 7.33
CA SER A 133 3.44 -19.59 6.00
C SER A 133 2.40 -18.89 5.12
N ARG A 134 1.15 -18.79 5.56
CA ARG A 134 0.08 -18.02 4.92
C ARG A 134 -0.24 -16.72 5.68
N ASN A 135 0.69 -16.25 6.51
CA ASN A 135 0.54 -15.09 7.40
C ASN A 135 -0.67 -15.16 8.33
N ARG A 136 -1.11 -16.38 8.68
CA ARG A 136 -2.19 -16.60 9.64
C ARG A 136 -1.58 -16.76 11.02
N CYS A 137 -1.78 -15.77 11.88
CA CYS A 137 -1.20 -15.75 13.20
C CYS A 137 -2.12 -16.41 14.24
N SER A 138 -1.58 -17.33 15.04
CA SER A 138 -2.21 -17.89 16.24
C SER A 138 -1.87 -17.04 17.46
N TYR A 139 -2.79 -16.91 18.41
CA TYR A 139 -2.63 -16.03 19.56
C TYR A 139 -3.04 -16.73 20.86
N ARG A 140 -2.36 -16.43 21.97
CA ARG A 140 -2.74 -16.95 23.29
C ARG A 140 -4.12 -16.43 23.68
N GLY A 141 -4.92 -17.33 24.27
CA GLY A 141 -6.22 -17.07 24.90
C GLY A 141 -6.14 -15.91 25.86
#